data_AF-D4DPS2-F1
#
_entry.id   AF-D4DPS2-F1
#
_cell.length_a   1.000
_cell.length_b   1.000
_cell.length_c   1.000
_cell.angle_alpha   90.00
_cell.angle_beta   90.00
_cell.angle_gamma   90.00
#
_symmetry.space_group_name_H-M   'P 1'
#
loop_
_entity.id
_entity.type
_entity.pdbx_description
1 polymer ?
#
loop_
_entity_poly.entity_id
_entity_poly.type
_entity_poly.pdbx_seq_one_letter_code
_entity_poly.pdbx_strand_id
1 'polypeptide(L)'
;MFLNDYVVMKEIVRESIRTYTGTRLKLGRIPVYFGGGKSVPNETYSHFTFGELLLTNFRLIFIGDKRNIDLPLDKIIGVECFQGGIRISQSGKNKPILFNAVPNPLLWKEAILVLSDKK
;
A
#
# COMPACT_ATOMS: atom_id res chain seq x y z
N MET A 1 14.17 -3.94 -23.41
CA MET A 1 13.52 -5.15 -22.86
C MET A 1 12.59 -4.68 -21.75
N PHE A 2 11.35 -5.15 -21.74
CA PHE A 2 10.38 -4.87 -20.68
C PHE A 2 9.94 -6.22 -20.10
N LEU A 3 9.80 -6.30 -18.78
CA LEU A 3 9.27 -7.48 -18.09
C LEU A 3 7.81 -7.19 -17.77
N ASN A 4 6.91 -8.13 -18.05
CA ASN A 4 5.50 -7.99 -17.77
C ASN A 4 4.87 -9.28 -17.24
N ASP A 5 3.92 -9.15 -16.33
CA ASP A 5 3.12 -10.25 -15.79
C ASP A 5 1.75 -9.74 -15.33
N TYR A 6 0.75 -10.61 -15.35
CA TYR A 6 -0.55 -10.31 -14.77
C TYR A 6 -0.56 -10.64 -13.28
N VAL A 7 -0.95 -9.68 -12.43
CA VAL A 7 -0.82 -9.78 -10.97
C VAL A 7 -2.04 -9.22 -10.25
N VAL A 8 -2.12 -9.48 -8.94
CA VAL A 8 -3.14 -8.93 -8.05
C VAL A 8 -2.50 -7.89 -7.13
N MET A 9 -2.90 -6.62 -7.26
CA MET A 9 -2.49 -5.59 -6.31
C MET A 9 -3.39 -5.60 -5.07
N LYS A 10 -2.77 -5.59 -3.88
CA LYS A 10 -3.46 -5.39 -2.60
C LYS A 10 -3.07 -4.05 -2.00
N GLU A 11 -4.06 -3.30 -1.53
CA GLU A 11 -3.82 -2.08 -0.76
C GLU A 11 -4.15 -2.29 0.72
N ILE A 12 -3.28 -1.79 1.60
CA ILE A 12 -3.55 -1.69 3.03
C ILE A 12 -4.37 -0.42 3.26
N VAL A 13 -5.67 -0.56 3.49
CA VAL A 13 -6.54 0.57 3.85
C VAL A 13 -6.59 0.66 5.38
N ARG A 14 -6.47 1.88 5.90
CA ARG A 14 -6.69 2.14 7.34
C ARG A 14 -8.14 2.56 7.48
N GLU A 15 -8.93 1.75 8.15
CA GLU A 15 -10.23 2.21 8.63
C GLU A 15 -10.05 2.70 10.06
N SER A 16 -10.37 3.97 10.28
CA SER A 16 -10.46 4.54 11.62
C SER A 16 -11.93 4.56 12.02
N ILE A 17 -12.32 3.66 12.91
CA ILE A 17 -13.65 3.70 13.51
C ILE A 17 -13.57 4.61 14.72
N ARG A 18 -14.27 5.75 14.65
CA ARG A 18 -14.40 6.66 15.80
C ARG A 18 -15.62 6.24 16.61
N THR A 19 -15.40 5.51 17.70
CA THR A 19 -16.46 5.22 18.66
C THR A 19 -16.51 6.32 19.70
N TYR A 20 -17.58 7.11 19.69
CA TYR A 20 -17.84 8.12 20.72
C TYR A 20 -18.60 7.46 21.87
N THR A 21 -17.92 7.26 23.00
CA THR A 21 -18.58 7.01 24.29
C THR A 21 -18.37 8.25 25.16
N GLY A 22 -19.45 8.99 25.38
CA GLY A 22 -19.39 10.20 26.19
C GLY A 22 -20.77 10.61 26.66
N THR A 23 -20.90 10.83 27.97
CA THR A 23 -22.12 11.36 28.56
C THR A 23 -21.97 12.87 28.67
N ARG A 24 -22.91 13.63 28.10
CA ARG A 24 -22.95 15.08 28.25
C ARG A 24 -23.75 15.43 29.49
N LEU A 25 -23.13 16.13 30.44
CA LEU A 25 -23.81 16.66 31.61
C LEU A 25 -23.73 18.19 31.60
N LYS A 26 -24.83 18.84 31.98
CA LYS A 26 -24.87 20.29 32.21
C LYS A 26 -24.76 20.54 33.72
N LEU A 27 -23.70 21.23 34.13
CA LEU A 27 -23.62 21.84 35.46
C LEU A 27 -23.92 23.34 35.29
N GLY A 28 -25.16 23.74 35.59
CA GLY A 28 -25.63 25.11 35.35
C GLY A 28 -25.59 25.48 33.86
N ARG A 29 -24.87 26.57 33.52
CA ARG A 29 -24.70 27.05 32.13
C ARG A 29 -23.48 26.45 31.41
N ILE A 30 -22.63 25.70 32.11
CA ILE A 30 -21.37 25.20 31.57
C ILE A 30 -21.57 23.75 31.09
N PRO A 31 -21.38 23.45 29.80
CA PRO A 31 -21.36 22.07 29.34
C PRO A 31 -20.05 21.39 29.77
N VAL A 32 -20.14 20.25 30.45
CA VAL A 32 -18.98 19.41 30.79
C VAL A 32 -19.05 18.12 29.99
N TYR A 33 -17.93 17.78 29.34
CA TYR A 33 -17.79 16.60 28.49
C TYR A 33 -17.02 15.51 29.25
N PHE A 34 -17.69 14.42 29.61
CA PHE A 34 -17.05 13.21 30.13
C PHE A 34 -17.06 12.14 29.04
N GLY A 35 -15.96 12.03 28.29
CA GLY A 35 -15.80 11.03 27.24
C GLY A 35 -14.46 11.16 26.52
N GLY A 36 -13.73 10.05 26.41
CA GLY A 36 -12.50 9.96 25.63
C GLY A 36 -12.75 9.10 24.39
N GLY A 37 -12.56 9.67 23.20
CA GLY A 37 -12.60 8.90 21.96
C GLY A 37 -11.33 8.08 21.83
N LYS A 38 -11.43 6.75 21.92
CA LYS A 38 -10.33 5.85 21.54
C LYS A 38 -10.42 5.60 20.04
N SER A 39 -9.48 6.14 19.27
CA SER A 39 -9.30 5.76 17.87
C SER A 39 -8.49 4.47 17.84
N VAL A 40 -9.13 3.34 17.53
CA VAL A 40 -8.42 2.09 17.28
C VAL A 40 -8.10 2.05 15.78
N PRO A 41 -6.82 2.10 15.37
CA PRO A 41 -6.47 1.91 13.97
C PRO A 41 -6.74 0.45 13.61
N ASN A 42 -7.71 0.19 12.73
CA ASN A 42 -7.89 -1.12 12.13
C ASN A 42 -7.23 -1.11 10.74
N GLU A 43 -6.21 -1.94 10.56
CA GLU A 43 -5.59 -2.13 9.26
C GLU A 43 -6.25 -3.35 8.62
N THR A 44 -7.01 -3.14 7.54
CA THR A 44 -7.72 -4.21 6.85
C THR A 44 -7.32 -4.23 5.38
N TYR A 45 -7.06 -5.43 4.85
CA TYR A 45 -6.80 -5.66 3.43
C TYR A 45 -8.12 -5.67 2.66
N SER A 46 -8.70 -4.50 2.37
CA SER A 46 -10.07 -4.43 1.84
C SER A 46 -10.16 -4.34 0.31
N HIS A 47 -9.10 -3.96 -0.40
CA HIS A 47 -9.16 -3.74 -1.85
C HIS A 47 -8.15 -4.60 -2.62
N PHE A 48 -8.68 -5.40 -3.55
CA PHE A 48 -7.95 -6.16 -4.56
C PHE A 48 -8.24 -5.58 -5.94
N THR A 49 -7.18 -5.38 -6.72
CA THR A 49 -7.21 -4.88 -8.10
C THR A 49 -6.42 -5.85 -8.97
N PHE A 50 -6.97 -6.27 -10.10
CA PHE A 50 -6.30 -7.18 -11.04
C PHE A 50 -5.73 -6.37 -12.20
N GLY A 51 -4.56 -6.74 -12.69
CA GLY A 51 -3.94 -5.96 -13.76
C GLY A 51 -2.58 -6.46 -14.22
N GLU A 52 -2.03 -5.75 -15.20
CA GLU A 52 -0.68 -5.98 -15.71
C GLU A 52 0.33 -5.17 -14.90
N LEU A 53 1.38 -5.85 -14.44
CA LEU A 53 2.58 -5.24 -13.89
C LEU A 53 3.64 -5.21 -14.98
N LEU A 54 4.24 -4.05 -15.18
CA LEU A 54 5.23 -3.78 -16.22
C LEU A 54 6.46 -3.15 -15.57
N LEU A 55 7.63 -3.70 -15.84
CA LEU A 55 8.91 -3.12 -15.47
C LEU A 55 9.62 -2.61 -16.71
N THR A 56 9.90 -1.31 -16.70
CA THR A 56 10.71 -0.64 -17.70
C THR A 56 12.08 -0.27 -17.11
N ASN A 57 12.96 0.28 -17.93
CA ASN A 57 14.27 0.75 -17.47
C ASN A 57 14.21 1.87 -16.42
N PHE A 58 13.07 2.57 -16.27
CA PHE A 58 12.97 3.79 -15.46
C PHE A 58 11.86 3.76 -14.42
N ARG A 59 10.83 2.93 -14.63
CA ARG A 59 9.63 2.89 -13.80
C ARG A 59 8.99 1.51 -13.77
N LEU A 60 8.36 1.22 -12.65
CA LEU A 60 7.41 0.14 -12.47
C LEU A 60 6.01 0.69 -12.69
N ILE A 61 5.26 0.09 -13.59
CA ILE A 61 3.90 0.51 -13.95
C ILE A 61 2.96 -0.64 -13.62
N PHE A 62 1.85 -0.36 -12.95
CA PHE A 62 0.75 -1.30 -12.81
C PHE A 62 -0.48 -0.70 -13.49
N ILE A 63 -1.11 -1.45 -14.38
CA ILE A 63 -2.32 -1.08 -15.09
C ILE A 63 -3.41 -2.03 -14.63
N GLY A 64 -4.25 -1.56 -13.72
CA GLY A 64 -5.31 -2.35 -13.10
C GLY A 64 -6.70 -1.91 -13.50
N ASP A 65 -7.67 -2.79 -13.30
CA ASP A 65 -9.09 -2.54 -13.60
C ASP A 65 -9.67 -1.35 -12.83
N LYS A 66 -9.22 -1.14 -11.58
CA LYS A 66 -9.70 -0.06 -10.69
C LYS A 66 -8.65 1.00 -10.39
N ARG A 67 -7.37 0.69 -10.59
CA ARG A 67 -6.27 1.55 -10.16
C ARG A 67 -5.02 1.30 -10.99
N ASN A 68 -4.36 2.41 -11.32
CA ASN A 68 -3.05 2.40 -11.96
C ASN A 68 -1.98 2.89 -10.97
N ILE A 69 -0.74 2.41 -11.15
CA ILE A 69 0.45 2.91 -10.48
C ILE A 69 1.48 3.25 -11.54
N ASP A 70 2.09 4.42 -11.42
CA ASP A 70 3.33 4.78 -12.09
C ASP A 70 4.36 5.10 -11.00
N LEU A 71 5.33 4.21 -10.81
CA LEU A 71 6.34 4.28 -9.75
C LEU A 71 7.74 4.37 -10.37
N PRO A 72 8.38 5.55 -10.37
CA PRO A 72 9.77 5.70 -10.77
C PRO A 72 10.72 4.85 -9.91
N LEU A 73 11.73 4.23 -10.52
CA LEU A 73 12.63 3.32 -9.81
C LEU A 73 13.46 4.00 -8.70
N ASP A 74 13.80 5.30 -8.82
CA ASP A 74 14.47 6.08 -7.74
C ASP A 74 13.62 6.20 -6.49
N LYS A 75 12.30 6.07 -6.63
CA LYS A 75 11.39 6.17 -5.50
C LYS A 75 11.27 4.85 -4.77
N ILE A 76 11.74 3.73 -5.34
CA ILE A 76 11.72 2.43 -4.69
C ILE A 76 12.90 2.36 -3.70
N ILE A 77 12.57 2.17 -2.42
CA ILE A 77 13.56 2.08 -1.33
C ILE A 77 13.70 0.67 -0.77
N GLY A 78 12.85 -0.26 -1.20
CA GLY A 78 12.93 -1.65 -0.79
C GLY A 78 11.99 -2.55 -1.58
N VAL A 79 12.46 -3.75 -1.87
CA VAL A 79 11.69 -4.83 -2.51
C VAL A 79 11.89 -6.12 -1.73
N GLU A 80 10.80 -6.68 -1.20
CA GLU A 80 10.80 -7.92 -0.44
C GLU A 80 9.95 -8.97 -1.15
N CYS A 81 10.47 -10.18 -1.31
CA CYS A 81 9.67 -11.31 -1.76
C CYS A 81 8.92 -11.93 -0.57
N PHE A 82 7.69 -12.35 -0.81
CA PHE A 82 6.93 -13.18 0.12
C PHE A 82 6.22 -14.29 -0.67
N GLN A 83 5.53 -15.19 0.04
CA GLN A 83 4.84 -16.31 -0.61
C GLN A 83 3.81 -15.81 -1.63
N GLY A 84 4.09 -16.06 -2.90
CA GLY A 84 3.23 -15.70 -4.03
C GLY A 84 3.22 -14.20 -4.38
N GLY A 85 4.24 -13.41 -4.01
CA GLY A 85 4.24 -11.99 -4.34
C GLY A 85 5.49 -11.19 -3.98
N ILE A 86 5.44 -9.90 -4.31
CA ILE A 86 6.45 -8.91 -3.93
C ILE A 86 5.80 -7.74 -3.18
N ARG A 87 6.53 -7.21 -2.20
CA ARG A 87 6.21 -5.99 -1.46
C ARG A 87 7.20 -4.92 -1.87
N ILE A 88 6.68 -3.74 -2.20
CA ILE A 88 7.47 -2.60 -2.64
C ILE A 88 7.27 -1.43 -1.68
N SER A 89 8.37 -1.01 -1.07
CA SER A 89 8.42 0.19 -0.23
C SER A 89 8.91 1.37 -1.06
N GLN A 90 8.25 2.51 -0.92
CA GLN A 90 8.52 3.71 -1.72
C GLN A 90 8.79 4.93 -0.84
N SER A 91 9.72 5.78 -1.25
CA SER A 91 10.05 7.02 -0.55
C SER A 91 8.84 7.95 -0.42
N GLY A 92 8.72 8.61 0.72
CA GLY A 92 7.62 9.55 0.99
C GLY A 92 6.25 8.90 1.21
N LYS A 93 6.16 7.56 1.25
CA LYS A 93 4.93 6.84 1.60
C LYS A 93 5.22 5.78 2.67
N ASN A 94 4.45 5.82 3.74
CA ASN A 94 4.61 4.87 4.85
C ASN A 94 4.02 3.48 4.55
N LYS A 95 3.16 3.37 3.54
CA LYS A 95 2.48 2.11 3.18
C LYS A 95 3.14 1.49 1.97
N PRO A 96 3.58 0.23 2.05
CA PRO A 96 4.11 -0.48 0.90
C PRO A 96 2.97 -0.88 -0.05
N ILE A 97 3.34 -1.09 -1.31
CA ILE A 97 2.47 -1.67 -2.33
C ILE A 97 2.70 -3.18 -2.33
N LEU A 98 1.62 -3.95 -2.38
CA LEU A 98 1.67 -5.41 -2.41
C LEU A 98 1.18 -5.91 -3.75
N PHE A 99 2.00 -6.71 -4.43
CA PHE A 99 1.62 -7.45 -5.62
C PHE A 99 1.65 -8.94 -5.29
N ASN A 100 0.52 -9.60 -5.44
CA ASN A 100 0.29 -11.02 -5.24
C ASN A 100 0.11 -11.73 -6.59
N ALA A 101 0.16 -13.06 -6.57
CA ALA A 101 0.14 -13.93 -7.74
C ALA A 101 1.24 -13.58 -8.77
N VAL A 102 2.39 -13.10 -8.28
CA VAL A 102 3.55 -12.80 -9.13
C VAL A 102 4.22 -14.14 -9.50
N PRO A 103 4.31 -14.52 -10.80
CA PRO A 103 4.78 -15.86 -11.20
C PRO A 103 6.21 -16.18 -10.75
N ASN A 104 7.11 -15.20 -10.79
CA ASN A 104 8.48 -15.34 -10.29
C ASN A 104 8.90 -14.12 -9.46
N PRO A 105 8.53 -14.07 -8.16
CA PRO A 105 8.81 -12.92 -7.30
C PRO A 105 10.29 -12.59 -7.18
N LEU A 106 11.16 -13.61 -7.25
CA LEU A 106 12.61 -13.43 -7.17
C LEU A 106 13.15 -12.74 -8.41
N LEU A 107 12.75 -13.18 -9.61
CA LEU A 107 13.14 -12.53 -10.86
C LEU A 107 12.69 -11.06 -10.90
N TRP A 108 11.47 -10.78 -10.44
CA TRP A 108 10.99 -9.40 -10.32
C TRP A 108 11.82 -8.56 -9.35
N LYS A 109 12.15 -9.10 -8.17
CA LYS A 109 13.01 -8.42 -7.20
C LYS A 109 14.37 -8.10 -7.79
N GLU A 110 15.06 -9.10 -8.35
CA GLU A 110 16.39 -8.92 -8.92
C GLU A 110 16.36 -7.94 -10.11
N ALA A 111 15.36 -8.03 -10.98
CA ALA A 111 15.20 -7.10 -12.10
C ALA A 111 15.00 -5.66 -11.63
N ILE A 112 14.17 -5.44 -10.59
CA ILE A 112 13.97 -4.10 -10.02
C ILE A 112 15.26 -3.56 -9.41
N LEU A 113 15.99 -4.37 -8.64
CA LEU A 113 17.25 -3.96 -8.01
C LEU A 113 18.31 -3.61 -9.06
N VAL A 114 18.53 -4.47 -10.05
CA VAL A 114 19.50 -4.24 -11.13
C VAL A 114 19.19 -2.96 -11.92
N LEU A 115 17.92 -2.65 -12.15
CA LEU A 115 17.53 -1.43 -12.87
C LEU A 115 17.56 -0.18 -11.98
N SER A 116 17.35 -0.33 -10.67
CA SER A 116 17.46 0.76 -9.70
C SER A 116 18.92 1.19 -9.46
N ASP A 117 19.85 0.23 -9.48
CA ASP A 117 21.28 0.48 -9.23
C ASP A 117 22.02 1.09 -10.42
N LYS A 118 21.46 0.99 -11.64
CA LYS A 118 22.05 1.54 -12.87
C LYS A 118 21.92 3.08 -13.01
N LYS A 119 21.73 3.80 -11.90
CA LYS A 119 21.58 5.26 -11.87
C LYS A 119 22.90 5.99 -11.72
#